data_AF-A0A2V8MJA1-F1
#
_entry.id   AF-A0A2V8MJA1-F1
#
_cell.length_a   1.000
_cell.length_b   1.000
_cell.length_c   1.000
_cell.angle_alpha   90.00
_cell.angle_beta   90.00
_cell.angle_gamma   90.00
#
_symmetry.space_group_name_H-M   'P 1'
#
loop_
_entity.id
_entity.type
_entity.pdbx_description
1 polymer ?
#
loop_
_entity_poly.entity_id
_entity_poly.type
_entity_poly.pdbx_seq_one_letter_code
_entity_poly.pdbx_strand_id
1 'polypeptide(L)'
;MGKPMAFRTKPALLVVATVLVGLFCFAGVHSEVLWLDFDMKNIPEPKERQSGYYDYFFKGQLIEEAKQELNVPRWIRLAAGHPKQASNVNALDEVPDSSWYTNRLHIRGMSKADLQRGPNRGSPPDLSRAVVTKAKTAGVTPGMMVKDATGQAYLIKFDNVNYPHLQSAAEVISTKILYAAGYNVPENYVAYLDPKSLSIGDGVEITDSKTGQKRQLTKDDIDEMLWRVARMSDGRCRVMASKILKGKPKGSFPQIGFRTDDPNDLIPHEHRRELRALRVIASWINDWDLK
;
A
#
# COMPACT_ATOMS: atom_id res chain seq x y z
N MET A 1 -38.43 -40.95 -48.67
CA MET A 1 -37.87 -39.61 -48.97
C MET A 1 -37.31 -39.03 -47.69
N GLY A 2 -36.01 -38.76 -47.63
CA GLY A 2 -35.36 -38.17 -46.46
C GLY A 2 -33.85 -38.37 -46.52
N LYS A 3 -33.13 -37.48 -47.22
CA LYS A 3 -31.65 -37.45 -47.20
C LYS A 3 -31.17 -36.88 -45.87
N PRO A 4 -30.18 -37.48 -45.20
CA PRO A 4 -29.58 -36.87 -44.02
C PRO A 4 -28.75 -35.65 -44.44
N MET A 5 -28.98 -34.53 -43.75
CA MET A 5 -28.29 -33.26 -43.96
C MET A 5 -26.89 -33.35 -43.35
N ALA A 6 -25.87 -33.56 -44.18
CA ALA A 6 -24.49 -33.57 -43.73
C ALA A 6 -24.02 -32.12 -43.48
N PHE A 7 -23.98 -31.72 -42.21
CA PHE A 7 -23.28 -30.49 -41.80
C PHE A 7 -21.78 -30.71 -41.94
N ARG A 8 -21.25 -30.36 -43.12
CA ARG A 8 -19.82 -30.38 -43.42
C ARG A 8 -19.21 -29.05 -42.99
N THR A 9 -19.08 -28.81 -41.68
CA THR A 9 -18.26 -27.71 -41.18
C THR A 9 -16.81 -28.02 -41.55
N LYS A 10 -16.26 -27.28 -42.52
CA LYS A 10 -14.86 -27.47 -42.95
C LYS A 10 -13.97 -27.10 -41.77
N PRO A 11 -13.14 -28.01 -41.21
CA PRO A 11 -12.25 -27.70 -40.08
C PRO A 11 -11.32 -26.52 -40.38
N ALA A 12 -10.99 -26.30 -41.66
CA ALA A 12 -10.26 -25.13 -42.13
C ALA A 12 -10.96 -23.79 -41.82
N LEU A 13 -12.28 -23.72 -41.87
CA LEU A 13 -13.03 -22.49 -41.55
C LEU A 13 -12.97 -22.17 -40.04
N LEU A 14 -12.98 -23.22 -39.21
CA LEU A 14 -12.86 -23.09 -37.76
C LEU A 14 -11.44 -22.63 -37.37
N VAL A 15 -10.41 -23.21 -38.01
CA VAL A 15 -9.01 -22.79 -37.82
C VAL A 15 -8.80 -21.35 -38.27
N VAL A 16 -9.30 -20.96 -39.45
CA VAL A 16 -9.18 -19.59 -39.95
C VAL A 16 -9.93 -18.60 -39.04
N ALA A 17 -11.13 -18.94 -38.57
CA ALA A 17 -11.85 -18.12 -37.60
C ALA A 17 -11.08 -18.00 -36.27
N THR A 18 -10.44 -19.07 -35.80
CA THR A 18 -9.65 -19.05 -34.55
C THR A 18 -8.38 -18.23 -34.72
N VAL A 19 -7.71 -18.31 -35.87
CA VAL A 19 -6.52 -17.51 -36.20
C VAL A 19 -6.89 -16.03 -36.37
N LEU A 20 -8.02 -15.72 -37.00
CA LEU A 20 -8.51 -14.34 -37.15
C LEU A 20 -8.95 -13.74 -35.81
N VAL A 21 -9.63 -14.50 -34.94
CA VAL A 21 -9.93 -14.07 -33.57
C VAL A 21 -8.63 -13.88 -32.78
N GLY A 22 -7.65 -14.77 -32.94
CA GLY A 22 -6.32 -14.61 -32.37
C GLY A 22 -5.65 -13.30 -32.81
N LEU A 23 -5.63 -13.02 -34.12
CA LEU A 23 -5.07 -11.79 -34.69
C LEU A 23 -5.80 -10.52 -34.24
N PHE A 24 -7.14 -10.56 -34.13
CA PHE A 24 -7.92 -9.43 -33.60
C PHE A 24 -7.70 -9.22 -32.09
N CYS A 25 -7.44 -10.27 -31.30
CA CYS A 25 -7.06 -10.12 -29.89
C CYS A 25 -5.66 -9.52 -29.71
N PHE A 26 -4.79 -9.57 -30.73
CA PHE A 26 -3.47 -8.92 -30.71
C PHE A 26 -3.52 -7.46 -31.22
N ALA A 27 -4.58 -7.05 -31.91
CA ALA A 27 -4.72 -5.73 -32.49
C ALA A 27 -5.56 -4.80 -31.59
N GLY A 28 -4.90 -4.19 -30.62
CA GLY A 28 -5.53 -3.19 -29.74
C GLY A 28 -4.53 -2.49 -28.82
N VAL A 29 -3.34 -2.18 -29.33
CA VAL A 29 -2.43 -1.20 -28.72
C VAL A 29 -3.17 0.13 -28.72
N HIS A 30 -3.37 0.75 -27.55
CA HIS A 30 -3.88 2.13 -27.51
C HIS A 30 -2.93 2.98 -28.35
N SER A 31 -3.41 3.54 -29.46
CA SER A 31 -2.60 4.41 -30.33
C SER A 31 -2.36 5.79 -29.69
N GLU A 32 -3.17 6.13 -28.69
CA GLU A 32 -3.08 7.40 -27.97
C GLU A 32 -2.27 7.22 -26.67
N VAL A 33 -1.39 8.19 -26.41
CA VAL A 33 -0.59 8.21 -25.19
C VAL A 33 -1.45 8.73 -24.04
N LEU A 34 -2.01 7.81 -23.26
CA LEU A 34 -2.73 8.14 -22.04
C LEU A 34 -1.74 8.52 -20.92
N TRP A 35 -1.87 9.71 -20.36
CA TRP A 35 -1.08 10.15 -19.21
C TRP A 35 -1.88 10.20 -17.90
N LEU A 36 -3.19 10.01 -17.96
CA LEU A 36 -4.09 9.96 -16.81
C LEU A 36 -5.09 8.81 -17.00
N ASP A 37 -4.99 7.80 -16.15
CA ASP A 37 -6.03 6.79 -15.96
C ASP A 37 -7.10 7.35 -15.01
N PHE A 38 -8.27 7.66 -15.56
CA PHE A 38 -9.32 8.35 -14.82
C PHE A 38 -10.15 7.37 -13.96
N ASP A 39 -9.52 6.87 -12.90
CA ASP A 39 -10.07 5.97 -11.88
C ASP A 39 -10.79 6.71 -10.72
N MET A 40 -11.00 8.01 -10.87
CA MET A 40 -11.58 8.91 -9.85
C MET A 40 -13.08 9.15 -10.04
N LYS A 41 -13.77 8.29 -10.79
CA LYS A 41 -15.21 8.40 -10.99
C LYS A 41 -15.92 8.21 -9.66
N ASN A 42 -16.99 8.99 -9.45
CA ASN A 42 -17.84 8.79 -8.29
C ASN A 42 -18.51 7.42 -8.37
N ILE A 43 -18.27 6.59 -7.36
CA ILE A 43 -18.75 5.22 -7.25
C ILE A 43 -19.37 5.01 -5.87
N PRO A 44 -20.25 4.00 -5.70
CA PRO A 44 -20.60 3.52 -4.37
C PRO A 44 -19.33 3.16 -3.59
N GLU A 45 -19.24 3.64 -2.35
CA GLU A 45 -18.04 3.51 -1.55
C GLU A 45 -17.75 2.02 -1.22
N PRO A 46 -16.54 1.51 -1.51
CA PRO A 46 -16.19 0.13 -1.18
C PRO A 46 -16.30 -0.17 0.32
N LYS A 47 -16.48 -1.45 0.64
CA LYS A 47 -16.59 -1.93 2.02
C LYS A 47 -15.23 -1.88 2.70
N GLU A 48 -15.23 -1.66 4.01
CA GLU A 48 -14.03 -1.86 4.82
C GLU A 48 -13.65 -3.34 4.88
N ARG A 49 -12.36 -3.59 4.73
CA ARG A 49 -11.78 -4.92 4.85
C ARG A 49 -10.76 -4.92 5.99
N GLN A 50 -10.84 -5.93 6.83
CA GLN A 50 -9.76 -6.26 7.75
C GLN A 50 -8.83 -7.23 7.03
N SER A 51 -7.57 -6.87 6.83
CA SER A 51 -6.56 -7.79 6.33
C SER A 51 -6.03 -8.63 7.49
N GLY A 52 -6.42 -9.91 7.52
CA GLY A 52 -5.86 -10.88 8.46
C GLY A 52 -4.44 -11.26 8.05
N TYR A 53 -3.48 -11.20 8.98
CA TYR A 53 -2.07 -11.53 8.73
C TYR A 53 -1.88 -12.91 8.07
N TYR A 54 -2.56 -13.94 8.59
CA TYR A 54 -2.45 -15.30 8.09
C TYR A 54 -3.13 -15.52 6.74
N ASP A 55 -4.26 -14.85 6.48
CA ASP A 55 -4.93 -14.92 5.17
C ASP A 55 -4.04 -14.30 4.07
N TYR A 56 -3.35 -13.22 4.40
CA TYR A 56 -2.39 -12.59 3.48
C TYR A 56 -1.15 -13.47 3.25
N PHE A 57 -0.55 -14.00 4.33
CA PHE A 57 0.69 -14.77 4.26
C PHE A 57 0.52 -16.11 3.52
N PHE A 58 -0.44 -16.95 3.93
CA PHE A 58 -0.61 -18.28 3.33
C PHE A 58 -1.11 -18.22 1.89
N LYS A 59 -2.03 -17.29 1.61
CA LYS A 59 -2.55 -17.12 0.25
C LYS A 59 -1.47 -16.57 -0.68
N GLY A 60 -0.76 -15.53 -0.25
CA GLY A 60 0.29 -14.88 -1.04
C GLY A 60 1.49 -15.78 -1.32
N GLN A 61 2.09 -16.37 -0.28
CA GLN A 61 3.36 -17.10 -0.43
C GLN A 61 3.22 -18.53 -0.93
N LEU A 62 2.11 -19.22 -0.65
CA LEU A 62 1.99 -20.65 -1.01
C LEU A 62 1.02 -20.86 -2.16
N ILE A 63 -0.21 -20.36 -2.03
CA ILE A 63 -1.28 -20.68 -2.97
C ILE A 63 -1.06 -19.97 -4.31
N GLU A 64 -0.81 -18.67 -4.27
CA GLU A 64 -0.71 -17.87 -5.49
C GLU A 64 0.60 -18.09 -6.23
N GLU A 65 1.71 -18.32 -5.53
CA GLU A 65 2.97 -18.78 -6.14
C GLU A 65 2.79 -20.13 -6.82
N ALA A 66 2.20 -21.12 -6.13
CA ALA A 66 1.92 -22.43 -6.74
C ALA A 66 1.02 -22.33 -7.98
N LYS A 67 -0.04 -21.51 -7.93
CA LYS A 67 -0.88 -21.25 -9.11
C LYS A 67 -0.11 -20.62 -10.27
N GLN A 68 0.82 -19.72 -9.97
CA GLN A 68 1.67 -19.10 -10.98
C GLN A 68 2.62 -20.09 -11.62
N GLU A 69 3.26 -20.95 -10.82
CA GLU A 69 4.14 -22.01 -11.29
C GLU A 69 3.38 -23.05 -12.13
N LEU A 70 2.12 -23.33 -11.79
CA LEU A 70 1.25 -24.24 -12.54
C LEU A 70 0.54 -23.58 -13.75
N ASN A 71 0.79 -22.29 -14.02
CA ASN A 71 0.19 -21.59 -15.15
C ASN A 71 0.89 -21.96 -16.47
N VAL A 72 0.55 -23.12 -17.03
CA VAL A 72 1.12 -23.63 -18.29
C VAL A 72 1.06 -22.59 -19.43
N PRO A 73 -0.06 -21.85 -19.65
CA PRO A 73 -0.09 -20.80 -20.66
C PRO A 73 0.94 -19.69 -20.45
N ARG A 74 1.27 -19.34 -19.19
CA ARG A 74 2.33 -18.35 -18.87
C ARG A 74 3.69 -18.87 -19.32
N TRP A 75 4.02 -20.13 -19.02
CA TRP A 75 5.30 -20.72 -19.40
C TRP A 75 5.45 -20.85 -20.91
N ILE A 76 4.39 -21.25 -21.61
CA ILE A 76 4.39 -21.30 -23.08
C ILE A 76 4.65 -19.91 -23.66
N ARG A 77 3.96 -18.87 -23.17
CA ARG A 77 4.18 -17.48 -23.60
C ARG A 77 5.61 -17.02 -23.35
N LEU A 78 6.17 -17.33 -22.18
CA LEU A 78 7.54 -16.97 -21.84
C LEU A 78 8.55 -17.67 -22.76
N ALA A 79 8.41 -18.99 -22.97
CA ALA A 79 9.27 -19.77 -23.83
C ALA A 79 9.19 -19.32 -25.30
N ALA A 80 8.02 -18.84 -25.75
CA ALA A 80 7.83 -18.26 -27.07
C ALA A 80 8.33 -16.81 -27.19
N GLY A 81 8.92 -16.21 -26.14
CA GLY A 81 9.41 -14.83 -26.17
C GLY A 81 8.32 -13.76 -26.11
N HIS A 82 7.08 -14.14 -25.74
CA HIS A 82 5.91 -13.25 -25.69
C HIS A 82 5.26 -13.24 -24.30
N PRO A 83 5.98 -12.86 -23.22
CA PRO A 83 5.39 -12.79 -21.89
C PRO A 83 4.20 -11.81 -21.86
N LYS A 84 3.22 -12.09 -20.98
CA LYS A 84 2.04 -11.23 -20.85
C LYS A 84 2.46 -9.87 -20.28
N GLN A 85 2.30 -8.84 -21.09
CA GLN A 85 2.57 -7.45 -20.72
C GLN A 85 1.60 -6.95 -19.64
N ALA A 86 1.99 -5.89 -18.94
CA ALA A 86 1.08 -5.19 -18.06
C ALA A 86 -0.05 -4.54 -18.88
N SER A 87 -1.22 -4.41 -18.28
CA SER A 87 -2.42 -3.93 -18.98
C SER A 87 -2.73 -2.45 -18.74
N ASN A 88 -2.02 -1.80 -17.82
CA ASN A 88 -2.21 -0.39 -17.48
C ASN A 88 -1.01 0.47 -17.86
N VAL A 89 -0.50 0.24 -19.07
CA VAL A 89 0.54 1.06 -19.68
C VAL A 89 -0.03 1.77 -20.89
N ASN A 90 0.50 2.95 -21.20
CA ASN A 90 0.16 3.69 -22.40
C ASN A 90 0.97 3.21 -23.62
N ALA A 91 0.79 3.86 -24.76
CA ALA A 91 1.48 3.54 -26.01
C ALA A 91 3.03 3.61 -25.92
N LEU A 92 3.57 4.30 -24.91
CA LEU A 92 5.01 4.43 -24.64
C LEU A 92 5.51 3.41 -23.61
N ASP A 93 4.67 2.46 -23.21
CA ASP A 93 4.96 1.51 -22.14
C ASP A 93 5.13 2.15 -20.75
N GLU A 94 4.59 3.36 -20.58
CA GLU A 94 4.61 4.12 -19.32
C GLU A 94 3.28 3.98 -18.56
N VAL A 95 3.32 4.04 -17.23
CA VAL A 95 2.12 3.99 -16.38
C VAL A 95 1.47 5.37 -16.34
N PRO A 96 0.20 5.56 -16.71
CA PRO A 96 -0.51 6.83 -16.54
C PRO A 96 -0.64 7.23 -15.06
N ASP A 97 -0.79 8.52 -14.77
CA ASP A 97 -1.17 9.00 -13.43
C ASP A 97 -2.59 8.49 -13.07
N SER A 98 -2.87 8.25 -11.80
CA SER A 98 -4.15 7.77 -11.28
C SER A 98 -4.36 8.18 -9.82
N SER A 99 -5.47 7.75 -9.20
CA SER A 99 -5.69 7.91 -7.76
C SER A 99 -4.65 7.16 -6.91
N TRP A 100 -4.02 6.13 -7.47
CA TRP A 100 -3.05 5.27 -6.78
C TRP A 100 -1.59 5.70 -6.99
N TYR A 101 -1.26 6.15 -8.21
CA TYR A 101 0.11 6.38 -8.65
C TYR A 101 0.23 7.72 -9.38
N THR A 102 1.36 8.40 -9.21
CA THR A 102 1.65 9.63 -9.94
C THR A 102 3.10 9.58 -10.41
N ASN A 103 3.34 9.83 -11.68
CA ASN A 103 4.68 9.91 -12.23
C ASN A 103 5.46 11.05 -11.58
N ARG A 104 6.53 10.68 -10.87
CA ARG A 104 7.48 11.61 -10.24
C ARG A 104 8.87 11.38 -10.81
N LEU A 105 9.81 10.86 -10.03
CA LEU A 105 11.25 10.84 -10.36
C LEU A 105 11.59 10.29 -11.75
N HIS A 106 10.90 9.23 -12.20
CA HIS A 106 11.12 8.57 -13.49
C HIS A 106 10.88 9.48 -14.69
N ILE A 107 9.78 10.24 -14.68
CA ILE A 107 9.38 11.12 -15.80
C ILE A 107 9.81 12.57 -15.55
N ARG A 108 9.72 13.03 -14.30
CA ARG A 108 10.00 14.39 -13.85
C ARG A 108 11.11 14.30 -12.81
N GLY A 109 12.35 14.48 -13.26
CA GLY A 109 13.51 14.49 -12.35
C GLY A 109 13.26 15.36 -11.12
N MET A 110 13.58 14.84 -9.94
CA MET A 110 13.36 15.54 -8.67
C MET A 110 14.67 16.13 -8.16
N SER A 111 14.60 17.35 -7.62
CA SER A 111 15.75 17.95 -6.94
C SER A 111 16.09 17.18 -5.65
N LYS A 112 17.31 17.34 -5.15
CA LYS A 112 17.68 16.78 -3.83
C LYS A 112 16.76 17.27 -2.72
N ALA A 113 16.34 18.54 -2.78
CA ALA A 113 15.41 19.12 -1.83
C ALA A 113 14.01 18.46 -1.91
N ASP A 114 13.51 18.17 -3.11
CA ASP A 114 12.25 17.47 -3.30
C ASP A 114 12.30 16.01 -2.83
N LEU A 115 13.41 15.32 -3.09
CA LEU A 115 13.64 13.96 -2.58
C LEU A 115 13.71 13.94 -1.04
N GLN A 116 14.35 14.95 -0.44
CA GLN A 116 14.42 15.10 1.01
C GLN A 116 13.06 15.48 1.62
N ARG A 117 12.27 16.31 0.95
CA ARG A 117 10.93 16.71 1.39
C ARG A 117 9.92 15.55 1.26
N GLY A 118 9.97 14.81 0.17
CA GLY A 118 9.04 13.72 -0.12
C GLY A 118 7.58 14.20 -0.15
N PRO A 119 6.63 13.47 0.47
CA PRO A 119 5.21 13.85 0.49
C PRO A 119 4.90 15.02 1.43
N ASN A 120 5.84 15.41 2.30
CA ASN A 120 5.61 16.37 3.37
C ASN A 120 5.32 17.76 2.80
N ARG A 121 4.28 18.41 3.34
CA ARG A 121 3.82 19.74 2.90
C ARG A 121 4.03 20.83 3.95
N GLY A 122 4.31 20.45 5.19
CA GLY A 122 4.49 21.38 6.29
C GLY A 122 5.67 21.03 7.19
N SER A 123 5.71 21.69 8.34
CA SER A 123 6.68 21.39 9.40
C SER A 123 6.32 20.10 10.14
N PRO A 124 7.28 19.45 10.82
CA PRO A 124 7.00 18.39 11.78
C PRO A 124 5.97 18.82 12.84
N PRO A 125 5.23 17.86 13.44
CA PRO A 125 4.23 18.17 14.46
C PRO A 125 4.82 18.82 15.70
N ASP A 126 4.08 19.75 16.29
CA ASP A 126 4.40 20.32 17.60
C ASP A 126 3.87 19.40 18.72
N LEU A 127 4.74 18.55 19.24
CA LEU A 127 4.42 17.57 20.29
C LEU A 127 4.60 18.13 21.71
N SER A 128 4.79 19.44 21.88
CA SER A 128 4.94 20.07 23.20
C SER A 128 3.71 19.98 24.09
N ARG A 129 2.52 19.74 23.51
CA ARG A 129 1.23 19.55 24.21
C ARG A 129 0.41 18.43 23.58
N ALA A 130 1.07 17.31 23.28
CA ALA A 130 0.43 16.20 22.60
C ALA A 130 -0.64 15.52 23.48
N VAL A 131 -1.86 15.38 22.96
CA VAL A 131 -2.98 14.72 23.63
C VAL A 131 -3.18 13.34 23.04
N VAL A 132 -3.04 12.29 23.83
CA VAL A 132 -3.30 10.91 23.39
C VAL A 132 -4.79 10.75 23.12
N THR A 133 -5.14 10.27 21.92
CA THR A 133 -6.54 10.01 21.52
C THR A 133 -6.84 8.53 21.33
N LYS A 134 -5.80 7.72 21.14
CA LYS A 134 -5.91 6.25 21.09
C LYS A 134 -4.57 5.63 21.44
N ALA A 135 -4.56 4.65 22.32
CA ALA A 135 -3.36 3.84 22.58
C ALA A 135 -3.48 2.49 21.87
N LYS A 136 -2.37 1.97 21.34
CA LYS A 136 -2.29 0.61 20.85
C LYS A 136 -1.13 -0.09 21.57
N THR A 137 -1.49 -0.80 22.64
CA THR A 137 -0.54 -1.63 23.41
C THR A 137 -0.35 -3.02 22.84
N ALA A 138 -1.24 -3.48 21.95
CA ALA A 138 -1.14 -4.78 21.29
C ALA A 138 -0.53 -4.68 19.88
N GLY A 139 0.58 -5.38 19.63
CA GLY A 139 1.29 -5.44 18.34
C GLY A 139 2.80 -5.51 18.51
N VAL A 140 3.54 -5.65 17.41
CA VAL A 140 5.02 -5.78 17.42
C VAL A 140 5.71 -4.45 17.78
N THR A 141 5.11 -3.31 17.41
CA THR A 141 5.64 -1.97 17.73
C THR A 141 4.64 -1.19 18.60
N PRO A 142 5.07 -0.69 19.78
CA PRO A 142 4.27 0.23 20.59
C PRO A 142 3.95 1.51 19.81
N GLY A 143 2.70 1.96 19.86
CA GLY A 143 2.30 3.19 19.20
C GLY A 143 1.01 3.78 19.76
N MET A 144 0.80 5.06 19.47
CA MET A 144 -0.38 5.80 19.91
C MET A 144 -0.79 6.82 18.86
N MET A 145 -2.08 7.13 18.82
CA MET A 145 -2.57 8.30 18.10
C MET A 145 -2.60 9.47 19.06
N VAL A 146 -2.09 10.61 18.60
CA VAL A 146 -2.07 11.86 19.36
C VAL A 146 -2.66 12.99 18.51
N LYS A 147 -3.17 14.02 19.17
CA LYS A 147 -3.34 15.35 18.59
C LYS A 147 -2.16 16.21 19.02
N ASP A 148 -1.52 16.89 18.08
CA ASP A 148 -0.46 17.84 18.35
C ASP A 148 -1.01 19.16 18.92
N ALA A 149 -0.14 20.13 19.23
CA ALA A 149 -0.54 21.43 19.77
C ALA A 149 -1.44 22.25 18.82
N THR A 150 -1.45 21.93 17.52
CA THR A 150 -2.29 22.58 16.51
C THR A 150 -3.64 21.87 16.30
N GLY A 151 -3.87 20.75 17.00
CA GLY A 151 -5.06 19.92 16.89
C GLY A 151 -4.96 18.80 15.84
N GLN A 152 -3.81 18.64 15.20
CA GLN A 152 -3.63 17.74 14.06
C GLN A 152 -3.33 16.34 14.55
N ALA A 153 -3.98 15.35 13.94
CA ALA A 153 -3.87 13.96 14.36
C ALA A 153 -2.67 13.25 13.72
N TYR A 154 -1.89 12.55 14.54
CA TYR A 154 -0.75 11.76 14.12
C TYR A 154 -0.76 10.37 14.76
N LEU A 155 -0.34 9.37 14.00
CA LEU A 155 0.10 8.09 14.54
C LEU A 155 1.59 8.22 14.91
N ILE A 156 1.89 7.98 16.18
CA ILE A 156 3.24 7.97 16.74
C ILE A 156 3.71 6.53 16.88
N LYS A 157 4.88 6.25 16.29
CA LYS A 157 5.64 5.00 16.53
C LYS A 157 7.00 5.34 17.14
N PHE A 158 7.40 4.51 18.09
CA PHE A 158 8.62 4.69 18.85
C PHE A 158 9.73 3.75 18.39
N ASP A 159 10.97 4.20 18.50
CA ASP A 159 12.13 3.33 18.37
C ASP A 159 12.30 2.47 19.63
N ASN A 160 12.71 1.21 19.47
CA ASN A 160 13.05 0.33 20.58
C ASN A 160 14.37 0.79 21.24
N VAL A 161 14.48 0.67 22.55
CA VAL A 161 15.68 1.02 23.33
C VAL A 161 16.96 0.33 22.81
N ASN A 162 16.85 -0.91 22.33
CA ASN A 162 17.98 -1.67 21.78
C ASN A 162 18.36 -1.23 20.35
N TYR A 163 17.46 -0.52 19.66
CA TYR A 163 17.65 -0.10 18.28
C TYR A 163 17.23 1.37 18.07
N PRO A 164 17.92 2.34 18.70
CA PRO A 164 17.62 3.76 18.53
C PRO A 164 17.70 4.16 17.05
N HIS A 165 16.78 5.02 16.61
CA HIS A 165 16.69 5.55 15.25
C HIS A 165 16.31 4.54 14.16
N LEU A 166 16.28 3.24 14.43
CA LEU A 166 16.09 2.23 13.40
C LEU A 166 14.72 2.36 12.73
N GLN A 167 13.63 2.26 13.48
CA GLN A 167 12.29 2.22 12.94
C GLN A 167 11.87 3.59 12.40
N SER A 168 12.18 4.65 13.14
CA SER A 168 11.82 6.01 12.76
C SER A 168 12.56 6.49 11.52
N ALA A 169 13.84 6.15 11.36
CA ALA A 169 14.58 6.46 10.14
C ALA A 169 14.11 5.61 8.96
N ALA A 170 13.97 4.29 9.15
CA ALA A 170 13.54 3.38 8.09
C ALA A 170 12.20 3.81 7.50
N GLU A 171 11.20 4.08 8.33
CA GLU A 171 9.86 4.44 7.84
C GLU A 171 9.86 5.79 7.09
N VAL A 172 10.57 6.81 7.59
CA VAL A 172 10.67 8.11 6.91
C VAL A 172 11.46 8.02 5.60
N ILE A 173 12.54 7.24 5.57
CA ILE A 173 13.34 7.03 4.34
C ILE A 173 12.53 6.26 3.30
N SER A 174 11.90 5.14 3.68
CA SER A 174 11.05 4.34 2.81
C SER A 174 9.88 5.15 2.25
N THR A 175 9.27 6.01 3.06
CA THR A 175 8.22 6.94 2.60
C THR A 175 8.72 7.83 1.46
N LYS A 176 9.93 8.39 1.58
CA LYS A 176 10.51 9.26 0.53
C LYS A 176 10.86 8.48 -0.73
N ILE A 177 11.38 7.26 -0.58
CA ILE A 177 11.66 6.35 -1.71
C ILE A 177 10.36 6.04 -2.47
N LEU A 178 9.32 5.59 -1.77
CA LEU A 178 8.03 5.27 -2.38
C LEU A 178 7.36 6.49 -3.02
N TYR A 179 7.43 7.65 -2.36
CA TYR A 179 6.95 8.90 -2.95
C TYR A 179 7.68 9.21 -4.25
N ALA A 180 9.02 9.19 -4.25
CA ALA A 180 9.82 9.46 -5.45
C ALA A 180 9.53 8.46 -6.57
N ALA A 181 9.32 7.18 -6.23
CA ALA A 181 8.94 6.13 -7.15
C ALA A 181 7.50 6.24 -7.69
N GLY A 182 6.70 7.19 -7.17
CA GLY A 182 5.38 7.54 -7.71
C GLY A 182 4.18 7.11 -6.88
N TYR A 183 4.38 6.38 -5.77
CA TYR A 183 3.26 5.97 -4.91
C TYR A 183 2.75 7.12 -4.04
N ASN A 184 1.44 7.10 -3.77
CA ASN A 184 0.82 8.01 -2.82
C ASN A 184 1.01 7.48 -1.41
N VAL A 185 1.78 8.21 -0.60
CA VAL A 185 2.14 7.86 0.78
C VAL A 185 1.81 9.02 1.73
N PRO A 186 1.52 8.76 3.01
CA PRO A 186 1.20 9.82 3.97
C PRO A 186 2.42 10.70 4.27
N GLU A 187 2.17 11.87 4.85
CA GLU A 187 3.23 12.71 5.41
C GLU A 187 3.80 12.05 6.67
N ASN A 188 5.09 11.71 6.64
CA ASN A 188 5.79 11.06 7.75
C ASN A 188 6.97 11.94 8.19
N TYR A 189 7.04 12.22 9.49
CA TYR A 189 8.01 13.13 10.08
C TYR A 189 8.86 12.41 11.12
N VAL A 190 10.15 12.75 11.18
CA VAL A 190 10.93 12.55 12.41
C VAL A 190 10.56 13.69 13.35
N ALA A 191 10.09 13.35 14.54
CA ALA A 191 9.75 14.31 15.58
C ALA A 191 10.31 13.87 16.94
N TYR A 192 10.17 14.74 17.93
CA TYR A 192 10.66 14.50 19.28
C TYR A 192 9.53 14.74 20.27
N LEU A 193 9.29 13.73 21.10
CA LEU A 193 8.23 13.72 22.08
C LEU A 193 8.85 13.71 23.47
N ASP A 194 8.42 14.61 24.35
CA ASP A 194 8.71 14.52 25.78
C ASP A 194 7.57 13.76 26.47
N PRO A 195 7.82 12.59 27.06
CA PRO A 195 6.76 11.85 27.76
C PRO A 195 6.10 12.58 28.92
N LYS A 196 6.76 13.61 29.47
CA LYS A 196 6.17 14.47 30.50
C LYS A 196 5.13 15.43 29.92
N SER A 197 5.19 15.76 28.63
CA SER A 197 4.22 16.64 27.98
C SER A 197 2.96 15.93 27.49
N LEU A 198 2.93 14.59 27.53
CA LEU A 198 1.77 13.80 27.12
C LEU A 198 0.64 13.87 28.14
N SER A 199 -0.53 14.32 27.68
CA SER A 199 -1.80 14.20 28.38
C SER A 199 -2.69 13.13 27.74
N ILE A 200 -3.59 12.56 28.52
CA ILE A 200 -4.59 11.58 28.05
C ILE A 200 -5.87 12.35 27.73
N GLY A 201 -6.41 12.16 26.53
CA GLY A 201 -7.69 12.74 26.16
C GLY A 201 -8.87 12.12 26.92
N ASP A 202 -9.98 12.83 26.96
CA ASP A 202 -11.18 12.36 27.66
C ASP A 202 -11.72 11.06 27.04
N GLY A 203 -12.03 10.08 27.88
CA GLY A 203 -12.66 8.82 27.49
C GLY A 203 -11.79 7.89 26.63
N VAL A 204 -10.47 8.06 26.64
CA VAL A 204 -9.56 7.18 25.92
C VAL A 204 -9.47 5.83 26.62
N GLU A 205 -10.01 4.80 25.98
CA GLU A 205 -9.97 3.43 26.47
C GLU A 205 -8.79 2.62 25.90
N ILE A 206 -8.39 1.61 26.65
CA ILE A 206 -7.41 0.59 26.29
C ILE A 206 -8.02 -0.81 26.50
N THR A 207 -7.66 -1.76 25.65
CA THR A 207 -7.96 -3.18 25.87
C THR A 207 -6.84 -3.80 26.70
N ASP A 208 -7.20 -4.33 27.86
CA ASP A 208 -6.28 -5.03 28.74
C ASP A 208 -5.80 -6.33 28.09
N SER A 209 -4.50 -6.53 27.99
CA SER A 209 -3.90 -7.69 27.31
C SER A 209 -4.09 -9.01 28.06
N LYS A 210 -4.34 -8.96 29.38
CA LYS A 210 -4.54 -10.14 30.23
C LYS A 210 -6.00 -10.54 30.30
N THR A 211 -6.91 -9.56 30.40
CA THR A 211 -8.34 -9.82 30.60
C THR A 211 -9.18 -9.66 29.34
N GLY A 212 -8.66 -8.99 28.30
CA GLY A 212 -9.39 -8.65 27.08
C GLY A 212 -10.48 -7.58 27.26
N GLN A 213 -10.67 -7.08 28.48
CA GLN A 213 -11.68 -6.07 28.78
C GLN A 213 -11.20 -4.66 28.42
N LYS A 214 -12.14 -3.79 28.09
CA LYS A 214 -11.86 -2.36 27.90
C LYS A 214 -11.91 -1.65 29.24
N ARG A 215 -10.91 -0.80 29.50
CA ARG A 215 -10.86 0.12 30.64
C ARG A 215 -10.25 1.45 30.21
N GLN A 216 -10.33 2.46 31.06
CA GLN A 216 -9.69 3.74 30.78
C GLN A 216 -8.16 3.60 30.74
N LEU A 217 -7.55 4.35 29.81
CA LEU A 217 -6.10 4.50 29.71
C LEU A 217 -5.58 5.33 30.88
N THR A 218 -4.54 4.84 31.54
CA THR A 218 -3.90 5.52 32.67
C THR A 218 -2.50 6.01 32.30
N LYS A 219 -1.90 6.83 33.18
CA LYS A 219 -0.51 7.25 32.99
C LYS A 219 0.45 6.06 33.10
N ASP A 220 0.17 5.11 33.99
CA ASP A 220 0.96 3.89 34.15
C ASP A 220 0.99 3.06 32.85
N ASP A 221 -0.12 2.99 32.11
CA ASP A 221 -0.15 2.31 30.80
C ASP A 221 0.80 2.96 29.78
N ILE A 222 0.85 4.31 29.79
CA ILE A 222 1.77 5.07 28.94
C ILE A 222 3.20 4.83 29.38
N ASP A 223 3.48 4.86 30.68
CA ASP A 223 4.83 4.65 31.20
C ASP A 223 5.32 3.21 30.94
N GLU A 224 4.45 2.21 31.07
CA GLU A 224 4.71 0.82 30.69
C GLU A 224 5.01 0.70 29.18
N MET A 225 4.21 1.35 28.34
CA MET A 225 4.44 1.38 26.89
C MET A 225 5.79 2.02 26.55
N LEU A 226 6.17 3.07 27.27
CA LEU A 226 7.39 3.85 27.04
C LEU A 226 8.64 3.25 27.71
N TRP A 227 8.49 2.20 28.52
CA TRP A 227 9.61 1.56 29.22
C TRP A 227 10.64 0.96 28.25
N ARG A 228 10.20 0.41 27.10
CA ARG A 228 11.09 -0.16 26.06
C ARG A 228 11.46 0.83 24.95
N VAL A 229 11.14 2.11 25.11
CA VAL A 229 11.37 3.13 24.09
C VAL A 229 12.75 3.76 24.24
N ALA A 230 13.45 3.93 23.12
CA ALA A 230 14.73 4.62 23.08
C ALA A 230 14.60 6.08 23.55
N ARG A 231 15.47 6.48 24.48
CA ARG A 231 15.55 7.85 25.01
C ARG A 231 16.81 8.53 24.50
N MET A 232 16.67 9.81 24.19
CA MET A 232 17.79 10.71 23.93
C MET A 232 18.45 11.16 25.23
N SER A 233 19.62 11.79 25.13
CA SER A 233 20.35 12.31 26.29
C SER A 233 19.59 13.36 27.09
N ASP A 234 18.64 14.05 26.47
CA ASP A 234 17.75 15.04 27.10
C ASP A 234 16.43 14.43 27.65
N GLY A 235 16.28 13.11 27.56
CA GLY A 235 15.11 12.36 28.02
C GLY A 235 13.94 12.27 27.03
N ARG A 236 13.99 13.01 25.91
CA ARG A 236 12.96 12.94 24.85
C ARG A 236 13.06 11.62 24.07
N CYS A 237 11.97 11.24 23.44
CA CYS A 237 11.90 10.11 22.53
C CYS A 237 11.92 10.63 21.09
N ARG A 238 12.82 10.11 20.26
CA ARG A 238 12.68 10.25 18.80
C ARG A 238 11.52 9.36 18.34
N VAL A 239 10.65 9.92 17.51
CA VAL A 239 9.48 9.21 16.99
C VAL A 239 9.34 9.37 15.49
N MET A 240 8.68 8.41 14.87
CA MET A 240 8.03 8.62 13.58
C MET A 240 6.60 9.10 13.85
N ALA A 241 6.23 10.24 13.28
CA ALA A 241 4.89 10.79 13.32
C ALA A 241 4.28 10.76 11.91
N SER A 242 3.31 9.88 11.72
CA SER A 242 2.56 9.74 10.47
C SER A 242 1.25 10.53 10.56
N LYS A 243 1.05 11.49 9.67
CA LYS A 243 -0.12 12.36 9.70
C LYS A 243 -1.37 11.58 9.30
N ILE A 244 -2.40 11.61 10.15
CA ILE A 244 -3.66 10.95 9.87
C ILE A 244 -4.40 11.72 8.77
N LEU A 245 -4.75 11.00 7.70
CA LEU A 245 -5.53 11.53 6.60
C LEU A 245 -7.02 11.58 6.96
N LYS A 246 -7.73 12.57 6.42
CA LYS A 246 -9.18 12.64 6.54
C LYS A 246 -9.81 11.51 5.72
N GLY A 247 -10.84 10.88 6.26
CA GLY A 247 -11.58 9.80 5.60
C GLY A 247 -11.54 8.50 6.39
N LYS A 248 -12.10 7.45 5.80
CA LYS A 248 -12.22 6.14 6.41
C LYS A 248 -11.30 5.15 5.68
N PRO A 249 -10.30 4.55 6.36
CA PRO A 249 -9.45 3.55 5.72
C PRO A 249 -10.29 2.37 5.23
N LYS A 250 -10.16 1.99 3.95
CA LYS A 250 -10.95 0.91 3.34
C LYS A 250 -10.30 -0.47 3.37
N GLY A 251 -9.19 -0.59 4.09
CA GLY A 251 -8.35 -1.78 4.10
C GLY A 251 -7.42 -1.83 2.90
N SER A 252 -6.63 -2.90 2.83
CA SER A 252 -5.67 -3.07 1.76
C SER A 252 -6.28 -3.55 0.44
N PHE A 253 -5.49 -3.42 -0.63
CA PHE A 253 -5.84 -3.93 -1.95
C PHE A 253 -5.40 -5.40 -2.10
N PRO A 254 -6.14 -6.23 -2.86
CA PRO A 254 -5.69 -7.59 -3.13
C PRO A 254 -4.48 -7.59 -4.06
N GLN A 255 -3.51 -8.47 -3.83
CA GLN A 255 -2.33 -8.59 -4.70
C GLN A 255 -2.63 -9.23 -6.07
N ILE A 256 -3.78 -9.92 -6.20
CA ILE A 256 -4.19 -10.68 -7.38
C ILE A 256 -5.70 -10.51 -7.59
N GLY A 257 -6.11 -10.49 -8.86
CA GLY A 257 -7.47 -10.25 -9.28
C GLY A 257 -7.87 -8.81 -9.03
N PHE A 258 -9.14 -8.62 -8.68
CA PHE A 258 -9.75 -7.31 -8.50
C PHE A 258 -10.26 -7.13 -7.08
N ARG A 259 -10.45 -5.89 -6.69
CA ARG A 259 -11.36 -5.48 -5.64
C ARG A 259 -12.79 -5.51 -6.20
N THR A 260 -13.47 -6.64 -6.01
CA THR A 260 -14.79 -6.89 -6.61
C THR A 260 -15.91 -5.95 -6.15
N ASP A 261 -15.72 -5.23 -5.04
CA ASP A 261 -16.64 -4.21 -4.53
C ASP A 261 -16.27 -2.77 -4.93
N ASP A 262 -15.30 -2.61 -5.83
CA ASP A 262 -14.86 -1.33 -6.39
C ASP A 262 -15.03 -1.34 -7.92
N PRO A 263 -16.06 -0.67 -8.46
CA PRO A 263 -16.29 -0.61 -9.91
C PRO A 263 -15.21 0.13 -10.70
N ASN A 264 -14.32 0.90 -10.05
CA ASN A 264 -13.19 1.54 -10.72
C ASN A 264 -11.97 0.60 -10.82
N ASP A 265 -11.96 -0.54 -10.13
CA ASP A 265 -10.87 -1.51 -10.23
C ASP A 265 -11.08 -2.46 -11.43
N LEU A 266 -10.63 -2.00 -12.61
CA LEU A 266 -10.87 -2.66 -13.88
C LEU A 266 -9.72 -3.55 -14.36
N ILE A 267 -8.57 -3.52 -13.69
CA ILE A 267 -7.36 -4.19 -14.15
C ILE A 267 -6.85 -5.11 -13.04
N PRO A 268 -6.73 -6.43 -13.29
CA PRO A 268 -6.21 -7.35 -12.28
C PRO A 268 -4.88 -6.87 -11.74
N HIS A 269 -4.72 -6.84 -10.42
CA HIS A 269 -3.56 -6.24 -9.76
C HIS A 269 -2.23 -6.89 -10.17
N GLU A 270 -2.20 -8.19 -10.47
CA GLU A 270 -1.03 -8.89 -11.02
C GLU A 270 -0.66 -8.47 -12.45
N HIS A 271 -1.55 -7.74 -13.12
CA HIS A 271 -1.36 -7.18 -14.46
C HIS A 271 -1.14 -5.66 -14.45
N ARG A 272 -1.03 -5.05 -13.27
CA ARG A 272 -0.67 -3.64 -13.12
C ARG A 272 0.85 -3.44 -13.00
N ARG A 273 1.44 -2.58 -13.83
CA ARG A 273 2.90 -2.36 -13.88
C ARG A 273 3.45 -1.74 -12.60
N GLU A 274 2.78 -0.73 -12.06
CA GLU A 274 3.10 -0.09 -10.78
C GLU A 274 2.99 -1.08 -9.62
N LEU A 275 2.03 -2.01 -9.58
CA LEU A 275 2.01 -3.00 -8.51
C LEU A 275 3.10 -4.07 -8.65
N ARG A 276 3.47 -4.44 -9.88
CA ARG A 276 4.64 -5.28 -10.13
C ARG A 276 5.93 -4.58 -9.67
N ALA A 277 6.08 -3.30 -10.00
CA ALA A 277 7.22 -2.49 -9.59
C ALA A 277 7.27 -2.32 -8.06
N LEU A 278 6.12 -2.17 -7.40
CA LEU A 278 6.03 -2.06 -5.95
C LEU A 278 6.64 -3.29 -5.26
N ARG A 279 6.46 -4.50 -5.81
CA ARG A 279 7.10 -5.73 -5.28
C ARG A 279 8.62 -5.68 -5.38
N VAL A 280 9.15 -5.16 -6.48
CA VAL A 280 10.61 -5.00 -6.66
C VAL A 280 11.16 -3.98 -5.67
N ILE A 281 10.48 -2.84 -5.51
CA ILE A 281 10.89 -1.80 -4.57
C ILE A 281 10.80 -2.31 -3.13
N ALA A 282 9.69 -2.96 -2.76
CA ALA A 282 9.52 -3.58 -1.45
C ALA A 282 10.63 -4.59 -1.15
N SER A 283 10.99 -5.43 -2.12
CA SER A 283 12.12 -6.36 -2.00
C SER A 283 13.45 -5.62 -1.80
N TRP A 284 13.69 -4.53 -2.53
CA TRP A 284 14.90 -3.74 -2.44
C TRP A 284 15.06 -3.05 -1.08
N ILE A 285 13.98 -2.48 -0.52
CA ILE A 285 14.00 -1.83 0.79
C ILE A 285 13.73 -2.79 1.95
N ASN A 286 13.60 -4.10 1.66
CA ASN A 286 13.27 -5.15 2.61
C ASN A 286 11.96 -4.90 3.40
N ASP A 287 10.95 -4.38 2.71
CA ASP A 287 9.59 -4.23 3.25
C ASP A 287 8.80 -5.53 3.06
N TRP A 288 8.69 -6.30 4.13
CA TRP A 288 7.98 -7.58 4.16
C TRP A 288 6.53 -7.44 4.64
N ASP A 289 6.09 -6.24 5.06
CA ASP A 289 4.74 -5.98 5.59
C ASP A 289 3.88 -5.13 4.65
N LEU A 290 4.15 -5.22 3.34
CA LEU A 290 3.28 -4.67 2.32
C LEU A 290 1.94 -5.42 2.37
N LYS A 291 0.87 -4.78 2.85
CA LYS A 291 -0.45 -5.40 3.05
C LYS A 291 -1.51 -4.85 2.12
#